data_AF-A0A434MAP6-F1
#
_entry.id   AF-A0A434MAP6-F1
#
_cell.length_a   1.000
_cell.length_b   1.000
_cell.length_c   1.000
_cell.angle_alpha   90.00
_cell.angle_beta   90.00
_cell.angle_gamma   90.00
#
_symmetry.space_group_name_H-M   'P 1'
#
loop_
_entity.id
_entity.type
_entity.pdbx_description
1 polymer ?
#
loop_
_entity_poly.entity_id
_entity_poly.type
_entity_poly.pdbx_seq_one_letter_code
_entity_poly.pdbx_strand_id
1 'polypeptide(L)'
;MHKRRLGRTDLLVSQICLGSMTWGQQNTEADGHAQMDLAFSRGVNFIDTAELYPIPPKAETQGWTEKIIGSWLKAKRNRDQVIL
;
A
#
# COMPACT_ATOMS: atom_id res chain seq x y z
N MET A 1 7.76 -13.91 -7.17
CA MET A 1 6.43 -13.34 -7.44
C MET A 1 6.12 -13.41 -8.92
N HIS A 2 4.94 -13.86 -9.33
CA HIS A 2 4.48 -13.74 -10.72
C HIS A 2 3.85 -12.36 -10.93
N LYS A 3 4.25 -11.68 -12.01
CA LYS A 3 3.68 -10.40 -12.44
C LYS A 3 2.89 -10.57 -13.73
N ARG A 4 1.86 -9.74 -13.93
CA ARG A 4 1.00 -9.72 -15.12
C ARG A 4 0.86 -8.29 -15.63
N ARG A 5 0.65 -8.14 -16.94
CA ARG A 5 0.30 -6.83 -17.53
C ARG A 5 -1.06 -6.37 -17.02
N LEU A 6 -1.16 -5.10 -16.63
CA LEU A 6 -2.44 -4.51 -16.23
C LEU A 6 -3.23 -4.10 -17.48
N GLY A 7 -4.16 -4.96 -17.89
CA GLY A 7 -4.99 -4.73 -19.07
C GLY A 7 -4.16 -4.55 -20.34
N ARG A 8 -4.33 -3.43 -21.04
CA ARG A 8 -3.62 -3.09 -22.28
C ARG A 8 -2.40 -2.18 -22.07
N THR A 9 -1.97 -2.00 -20.83
CA THR A 9 -0.84 -1.13 -20.48
C THR A 9 0.49 -1.88 -20.48
N ASP A 10 1.59 -1.13 -20.33
CA ASP A 10 2.93 -1.68 -20.08
C ASP A 10 3.22 -1.89 -18.60
N LEU A 11 2.27 -1.61 -17.70
CA LEU A 11 2.45 -1.81 -16.26
C LEU A 11 2.42 -3.31 -15.92
N LEU A 12 3.46 -3.77 -15.22
CA LEU A 12 3.55 -5.12 -14.67
C LEU A 12 3.26 -5.10 -13.16
N VAL A 13 2.07 -5.57 -12.79
CA VAL A 13 1.63 -5.69 -11.40
C VAL A 13 1.82 -7.11 -10.88
N SER A 14 2.14 -7.27 -9.60
CA SER A 14 2.10 -8.56 -8.92
C SER A 14 0.70 -9.16 -8.98
N GLN A 15 0.60 -10.48 -9.11
CA GLN A 15 -0.70 -11.17 -9.17
C GLN A 15 -1.53 -11.00 -7.88
N ILE A 16 -0.88 -10.65 -6.77
CA ILE A 16 -1.51 -10.27 -5.51
C ILE A 16 -1.32 -8.76 -5.31
N CYS A 17 -2.39 -8.04 -4.97
CA CYS A 17 -2.37 -6.64 -4.55
C CYS A 17 -2.48 -6.56 -3.02
N LEU A 18 -1.71 -5.66 -2.39
CA LEU A 18 -1.81 -5.38 -0.97
C LEU A 18 -2.85 -4.29 -0.72
N GLY A 19 -4.01 -4.66 -0.19
CA GLY A 19 -5.01 -3.71 0.31
C GLY A 19 -4.62 -3.14 1.68
N SER A 20 -5.04 -1.90 1.95
CA SER A 20 -4.52 -1.10 3.07
C SER A 20 -5.56 -0.46 4.00
N MET A 21 -6.86 -0.73 3.77
CA MET A 21 -7.96 0.03 4.39
C MET A 21 -8.04 0.05 5.92
N THR A 22 -7.24 -0.75 6.62
CA THR A 22 -7.24 -0.87 8.09
C THR A 22 -6.16 -0.03 8.77
N TRP A 23 -5.20 0.50 8.02
CA TRP A 23 -4.02 1.22 8.55
C TRP A 23 -4.40 2.63 9.00
N GLY A 24 -4.21 2.91 10.30
CA GLY A 24 -4.66 4.12 10.97
C GLY A 24 -5.97 3.95 11.75
N GLN A 25 -6.59 2.76 11.73
CA GLN A 25 -7.75 2.43 12.57
C GLN A 25 -7.52 1.14 13.37
N GLN A 26 -7.47 -0.02 12.70
CA GLN A 26 -7.25 -1.32 13.35
C GLN A 26 -5.77 -1.67 13.43
N ASN A 27 -4.96 -1.09 12.55
CA ASN A 27 -3.52 -1.27 12.50
C ASN A 27 -2.83 0.07 12.75
N THR A 28 -1.74 0.03 13.49
CA THR A 28 -0.84 1.18 13.67
C THR A 28 -0.02 1.43 12.41
N GLU A 29 0.69 2.56 12.35
CA GLU A 29 1.66 2.83 11.29
C GLU A 29 2.76 1.74 11.24
N ALA A 30 3.25 1.31 12.41
CA ALA A 30 4.26 0.26 12.50
C ALA A 30 3.75 -1.08 11.95
N ASP A 31 2.50 -1.43 12.22
CA ASP A 31 1.88 -2.63 11.65
C ASP A 31 1.76 -2.53 10.12
N GLY A 32 1.33 -1.36 9.61
CA GLY A 32 1.26 -1.09 8.18
C GLY A 32 2.63 -1.20 7.51
N HIS A 33 3.66 -0.63 8.11
CA HIS A 33 5.05 -0.73 7.62
C HIS A 33 5.55 -2.17 7.62
N ALA A 34 5.27 -2.94 8.68
CA ALA A 34 5.65 -4.35 8.75
C ALA A 34 4.95 -5.19 7.67
N GLN A 35 3.66 -4.93 7.41
CA GLN A 35 2.92 -5.58 6.33
C GLN A 35 3.47 -5.21 4.94
N MET A 36 3.76 -3.92 4.71
CA MET A 36 4.38 -3.46 3.46
C MET A 36 5.78 -4.07 3.26
N ASP A 37 6.61 -4.12 4.30
CA ASP A 37 7.93 -4.73 4.26
C ASP A 37 7.86 -6.22 3.89
N LEU A 38 6.95 -6.97 4.52
CA LEU A 38 6.74 -8.38 4.22
C LEU A 38 6.25 -8.58 2.78
N ALA A 39 5.26 -7.80 2.33
CA ALA A 39 4.73 -7.91 0.98
C ALA A 39 5.81 -7.60 -0.06
N PHE A 40 6.56 -6.52 0.14
CA PHE A 40 7.64 -6.09 -0.74
C PHE A 40 8.78 -7.12 -0.79
N SER A 41 9.15 -7.71 0.36
CA SER A 41 10.17 -8.77 0.40
C SER A 41 9.75 -10.05 -0.32
N ARG A 42 8.44 -10.27 -0.52
CA ARG A 42 7.88 -11.37 -1.32
C ARG A 42 7.67 -10.98 -2.79
N GLY A 43 8.02 -9.76 -3.19
CA GLY A 43 7.97 -9.24 -4.54
C GLY A 43 6.61 -8.66 -4.96
N VAL A 44 5.72 -8.39 -4.01
CA VAL A 44 4.50 -7.58 -4.26
C VAL A 44 4.93 -6.17 -4.63
N ASN A 45 4.39 -5.63 -5.72
CA ASN A 45 4.65 -4.25 -6.12
C ASN A 45 3.37 -3.44 -6.32
N PHE A 46 2.19 -4.02 -6.08
CA PHE A 46 0.91 -3.35 -6.27
C PHE A 46 0.25 -3.14 -4.90
N ILE A 47 0.06 -1.88 -4.53
CA ILE A 47 -0.58 -1.45 -3.28
C ILE A 47 -1.84 -0.67 -3.66
N ASP A 48 -2.95 -0.95 -2.98
CA ASP A 48 -4.21 -0.25 -3.14
C ASP A 48 -4.48 0.64 -1.93
N THR A 49 -5.03 1.84 -2.16
CA THR A 49 -5.44 2.79 -1.11
C THR A 49 -6.56 3.69 -1.62
N ALA A 50 -7.16 4.48 -0.73
CA ALA A 50 -8.14 5.51 -1.06
C ALA A 50 -8.06 6.70 -0.08
N GLU A 51 -8.45 7.89 -0.54
CA GLU A 51 -8.51 9.10 0.31
C GLU A 51 -9.43 8.92 1.53
N LEU A 52 -10.46 8.07 1.42
CA LEU A 52 -11.42 7.77 2.48
C LEU A 52 -10.82 6.90 3.60
N TYR A 53 -9.81 6.07 3.29
CA TYR A 53 -9.26 5.10 4.23
C TYR A 53 -8.56 5.80 5.42
N PRO A 54 -8.66 5.23 6.63
CA PRO A 54 -9.08 3.86 6.95
C PRO A 54 -10.58 3.66 7.24
N ILE A 55 -11.01 2.39 7.30
CA ILE A 55 -12.40 1.95 7.54
C ILE A 55 -12.53 1.31 8.94
N PRO A 56 -13.65 1.53 9.68
CA PRO A 56 -14.75 2.45 9.39
C PRO A 56 -14.30 3.90 9.30
N PRO A 57 -14.81 4.69 8.34
CA PRO A 57 -14.32 6.04 8.10
C PRO A 57 -14.75 6.99 9.21
N LYS A 58 -13.83 7.89 9.60
CA LYS A 58 -14.05 8.98 10.56
C LYS A 58 -13.38 10.24 10.05
N ALA A 59 -13.94 11.41 10.36
CA ALA A 59 -13.38 12.68 9.91
C ALA A 59 -11.94 12.90 10.41
N GLU A 60 -11.64 12.43 11.63
CA GLU A 60 -10.33 12.60 12.26
C GLU A 60 -9.24 11.73 11.62
N THR A 61 -9.63 10.57 11.07
CA THR A 61 -8.71 9.57 10.52
C THR A 61 -8.66 9.52 8.99
N GLN A 62 -9.52 10.26 8.30
CA GLN A 62 -9.55 10.29 6.84
C GLN A 62 -8.17 10.63 6.25
N GLY A 63 -7.74 9.85 5.25
CA GLY A 63 -6.44 9.97 4.59
C GLY A 63 -5.25 9.45 5.41
N TRP A 64 -5.45 8.88 6.61
CA TRP A 64 -4.33 8.37 7.41
C TRP A 64 -3.62 7.19 6.74
N THR A 65 -4.36 6.34 6.02
CA THR A 65 -3.76 5.21 5.29
C THR A 65 -2.75 5.71 4.24
N GLU A 66 -3.08 6.76 3.48
CA GLU A 66 -2.15 7.37 2.51
C GLU A 66 -0.93 8.01 3.19
N LYS A 67 -1.12 8.64 4.37
CA LYS A 67 0.00 9.18 5.16
C LYS A 67 0.96 8.07 5.60
N ILE A 68 0.44 6.92 6.05
CA ILE A 68 1.23 5.75 6.46
C ILE A 68 1.99 5.15 5.27
N ILE A 69 1.36 5.04 4.09
CA ILE A 69 2.03 4.61 2.86
C ILE A 69 3.13 5.61 2.49
N GLY A 70 2.83 6.90 2.56
CA GLY A 70 3.78 7.97 2.24
C GLY A 70 5.02 7.96 3.13
N SER A 71 4.87 7.74 4.44
CA SER A 71 6.00 7.65 5.37
C SER A 71 6.87 6.42 5.09
N TRP A 72 6.27 5.28 4.75
CA TRP A 72 7.00 4.07 4.36
C TRP A 72 7.78 4.26 3.06
N LEU A 73 7.15 4.80 2.01
CA LEU A 73 7.80 5.08 0.72
C LEU A 73 8.99 6.05 0.90
N LYS A 74 8.82 7.08 1.73
CA LYS A 74 9.90 8.03 2.06
C LYS A 74 11.05 7.34 2.78
N ALA A 75 10.76 6.45 3.73
CA ALA A 75 11.77 5.72 4.49
C ALA A 75 12.57 4.73 3.62
N LYS A 76 11.88 4.01 2.72
CA LYS A 76 12.49 2.96 1.87
C LYS A 76 13.09 3.50 0.57
N ARG A 77 12.70 4.69 0.13
CA ARG A 77 13.16 5.32 -1.13
C ARG A 77 12.97 4.43 -2.36
N ASN A 78 11.86 3.70 -2.41
CA ASN A 78 11.55 2.67 -3.41
C ASN A 78 10.31 3.01 -4.26
N ARG A 79 9.95 4.29 -4.37
CA ARG A 79 8.72 4.75 -5.05
C ARG A 79 8.64 4.28 -6.50
N ASP A 80 9.77 4.22 -7.19
CA ASP A 80 9.89 3.76 -8.59
C ASP A 80 9.58 2.27 -8.77
N GLN A 81 9.63 1.48 -7.69
CA GLN A 81 9.39 0.04 -7.70
C GLN A 81 7.95 -0.33 -7.32
N VAL A 82 7.14 0.64 -6.90
CA VAL A 82 5.77 0.44 -6.41
C VAL A 82 4.75 1.05 -7.38
N ILE A 83 3.73 0.27 -7.69
CA ILE A 83 2.50 0.71 -8.37
C ILE A 83 1.49 1.01 -7.26
N LEU A 84 1.12 2.29 -7.17
CA LEU A 84 0.20 2.89 -6.23
C LEU A 84 -0.66 3.88 -7.02
#